data_AF-A0A4Q9MVB2-F1
#
_entry.id   AF-A0A4Q9MVB2-F1
#
_cell.length_a   1.000
_cell.length_b   1.000
_cell.length_c   1.000
_cell.angle_alpha   90.00
_cell.angle_beta   90.00
_cell.angle_gamma   90.00
#
_symmetry.space_group_name_H-M   'P 1'
#
loop_
_entity.id
_entity.type
_entity.pdbx_description
1 polymer ?
#
loop_
_entity_poly.entity_id
_entity_poly.type
_entity_poly.pdbx_seq_one_letter_code
_entity_poly.pdbx_strand_id
1 'polypeptide(L)'
;MASGSLTPLRSSRTISTVNPEVLDALYAIRSTPYESSFLSRLQGFNLDHQINAIAVDWETRTPWMELMTDIREHYSLAHPEREQAAESVAPVVYSTLQRCHLDQVHDLLGRVFWEGIDVTDSLDYTPEKCTIVAMYKQLIVGAAFLSSPQETYITYLAVRSGWDNSQIATSMLYHLISLNPHKDITLHVSINNPAMLLYNRFGFKAEEFIVGFYEDYLDAKSPQSKNAFRLRLRRW
;
A
#
# COMPACT_ATOMS: atom_id res chain seq x y z
N MET A 1 -40.08 -39.60 -22.62
CA MET A 1 -38.78 -39.45 -23.32
C MET A 1 -38.78 -38.09 -23.98
N ALA A 2 -38.19 -37.09 -23.31
CA ALA A 2 -38.13 -35.71 -23.81
C ALA A 2 -36.67 -35.40 -24.14
N SER A 3 -36.35 -35.37 -25.44
CA SER A 3 -35.03 -35.03 -25.94
C SER A 3 -34.84 -33.52 -25.82
N GLY A 4 -33.99 -33.09 -24.87
CA GLY A 4 -33.63 -31.69 -24.69
C GLY A 4 -32.85 -31.18 -25.91
N SER A 5 -33.42 -30.20 -26.61
CA SER A 5 -32.78 -29.51 -27.72
C SER A 5 -31.62 -28.67 -27.18
N LEU A 6 -30.38 -29.06 -27.47
CA LEU A 6 -29.19 -28.26 -27.16
C LEU A 6 -29.17 -27.01 -28.05
N THR A 7 -29.21 -25.83 -27.45
CA THR A 7 -29.06 -24.55 -28.14
C THR A 7 -27.61 -24.41 -28.61
N PRO A 8 -27.32 -24.32 -29.92
CA PRO A 8 -25.96 -24.12 -30.38
C PRO A 8 -25.47 -22.71 -30.00
N LEU A 9 -24.22 -22.62 -29.55
CA LEU A 9 -23.53 -21.36 -29.35
C LEU A 9 -23.55 -20.56 -30.66
N ARG A 10 -23.97 -19.29 -30.59
CA ARG A 10 -24.01 -18.39 -31.75
C ARG A 10 -22.64 -18.38 -32.42
N SER A 11 -22.62 -18.64 -33.73
CA SER A 11 -21.44 -18.57 -34.57
C SER A 11 -20.69 -17.26 -34.38
N SER A 12 -19.36 -17.37 -34.30
CA SER A 12 -18.39 -16.29 -34.14
C SER A 12 -18.80 -15.01 -34.87
N ARG A 13 -18.67 -13.88 -34.18
CA ARG A 13 -18.73 -12.52 -34.76
C ARG A 13 -18.04 -12.56 -36.13
N THR A 14 -18.76 -12.13 -37.17
CA THR A 14 -18.16 -11.79 -38.47
C THR A 14 -16.95 -10.91 -38.19
N ILE A 15 -15.76 -11.45 -38.48
CA ILE A 15 -14.49 -10.74 -38.35
C ILE A 15 -14.61 -9.57 -39.32
N SER A 16 -14.81 -8.35 -38.80
CA SER A 16 -14.71 -7.16 -39.62
C SER A 16 -13.32 -7.20 -40.26
N THR A 17 -13.25 -6.97 -41.57
CA THR A 17 -11.97 -6.81 -42.29
C THR A 17 -11.10 -5.85 -41.50
N VAL A 18 -10.05 -6.39 -40.87
CA VAL A 18 -9.15 -5.60 -40.02
C VAL A 18 -8.53 -4.54 -40.92
N ASN A 19 -8.64 -3.27 -40.54
CA ASN A 19 -8.11 -2.17 -41.34
C ASN A 19 -6.59 -2.40 -41.55
N PRO A 20 -6.11 -2.56 -42.80
CA PRO A 20 -4.71 -2.86 -43.08
C PRO A 20 -3.77 -1.77 -42.55
N GLU A 21 -4.20 -0.51 -42.52
CA GLU A 21 -3.41 0.59 -41.94
C GLU A 21 -3.18 0.42 -40.43
N VAL A 22 -4.15 -0.17 -39.72
CA VAL A 22 -4.03 -0.46 -38.27
C VAL A 22 -3.08 -1.63 -38.05
N LEU A 23 -3.13 -2.66 -38.90
CA LEU A 23 -2.19 -3.79 -38.87
C LEU A 23 -0.76 -3.33 -39.15
N ASP A 24 -0.55 -2.52 -40.19
CA ASP A 24 0.76 -1.96 -40.53
C ASP A 24 1.29 -1.05 -39.42
N ALA A 25 0.42 -0.22 -38.82
CA ALA A 25 0.78 0.60 -37.66
C ALA A 25 1.19 -0.26 -36.45
N LEU A 26 0.48 -1.36 -36.16
CA LEU A 26 0.83 -2.28 -35.08
C LEU A 26 2.16 -3.00 -35.34
N TYR A 27 2.42 -3.45 -36.55
CA TYR A 27 3.69 -4.09 -36.92
C TYR A 27 4.86 -3.10 -36.99
N ALA A 28 4.59 -1.81 -37.18
CA ALA A 28 5.60 -0.75 -37.13
C ALA A 28 6.06 -0.41 -35.69
N ILE A 29 5.33 -0.84 -34.64
CA ILE A 29 5.72 -0.63 -33.24
C ILE A 29 6.95 -1.51 -32.93
N ARG A 30 8.14 -0.92 -32.99
CA ARG A 30 9.41 -1.60 -32.67
C ARG A 30 9.76 -1.59 -31.18
N SER A 31 9.28 -0.58 -30.45
CA SER A 31 9.48 -0.46 -29.01
C SER A 31 8.21 0.08 -28.36
N THR A 32 7.96 -0.35 -27.13
CA THR A 32 6.90 0.20 -26.30
C THR A 32 7.52 1.26 -25.38
N PRO A 33 6.91 2.44 -25.23
CA PRO A 33 7.33 3.39 -24.20
C PRO A 33 7.40 2.70 -22.84
N TYR A 34 8.40 3.04 -22.02
CA TYR A 34 8.63 2.37 -20.73
C TYR A 34 7.33 2.28 -19.93
N GLU A 35 6.61 3.40 -19.76
CA GLU A 35 5.34 3.52 -19.02
C GLU A 35 4.26 2.52 -19.42
N SER A 36 4.25 2.09 -20.68
CA SER A 36 3.29 1.11 -21.22
C SER A 36 3.85 -0.31 -21.29
N SER A 37 5.11 -0.50 -20.94
CA SER A 37 5.82 -1.78 -21.04
C SER A 37 5.56 -2.70 -19.84
N PHE A 38 5.72 -4.01 -20.04
CA PHE A 38 5.73 -4.99 -18.96
C PHE A 38 6.84 -4.69 -17.94
N LEU A 39 7.98 -4.19 -18.41
CA LEU A 39 9.12 -3.86 -17.56
C LEU A 39 8.78 -2.71 -16.60
N SER A 40 8.00 -1.70 -17.03
CA SER A 40 7.47 -0.69 -16.10
C SER A 40 6.49 -1.27 -15.10
N ARG A 41 5.63 -2.22 -15.48
CA ARG A 41 4.75 -2.89 -14.51
C ARG A 41 5.53 -3.71 -13.49
N LEU A 42 6.65 -4.31 -13.90
CA LEU A 42 7.49 -5.14 -13.05
C LEU A 42 8.42 -4.30 -12.15
N GLN A 43 9.08 -3.30 -12.71
CA GLN A 43 10.11 -2.52 -12.03
C GLN A 43 9.58 -1.23 -11.44
N GLY A 44 8.54 -0.65 -12.01
CA GLY A 44 7.70 0.37 -11.40
C GLY A 44 8.34 1.71 -11.07
N PHE A 45 9.67 1.79 -11.09
CA PHE A 45 10.45 2.90 -10.61
C PHE A 45 10.85 3.77 -11.81
N ASN A 46 10.20 4.92 -11.93
CA ASN A 46 10.62 6.00 -12.81
C ASN A 46 10.98 7.21 -11.94
N LEU A 47 12.21 7.72 -12.07
CA LEU A 47 12.69 8.88 -11.32
C LEU A 47 11.79 10.11 -11.55
N ASP A 48 11.19 10.24 -12.73
CA ASP A 48 10.32 11.38 -13.09
C ASP A 48 8.95 11.34 -12.39
N HIS A 49 8.54 10.19 -11.82
CA HIS A 49 7.28 10.07 -11.08
C HIS A 49 7.36 10.60 -9.63
N GLN A 50 8.49 11.19 -9.23
CA GLN A 50 8.72 11.75 -7.88
C GLN A 50 8.01 13.08 -7.60
N ILE A 51 7.16 13.58 -8.51
CA ILE A 51 6.54 14.91 -8.42
C ILE A 51 5.78 15.14 -7.09
N ASN A 52 5.35 14.07 -6.40
CA ASN A 52 4.63 14.14 -5.12
C ASN A 52 5.28 13.34 -3.97
N ALA A 53 6.60 13.06 -4.05
CA ALA A 53 7.31 12.34 -3.00
C ALA A 53 7.60 13.26 -1.79
N ILE A 54 7.19 12.82 -0.60
CA ILE A 54 7.49 13.46 0.69
C ILE A 54 8.90 13.08 1.15
N ALA A 55 9.27 11.81 0.97
CA ALA A 55 10.59 11.30 1.29
C ALA A 55 10.93 10.07 0.43
N VAL A 56 12.21 9.81 0.26
CA VAL A 56 12.73 8.67 -0.50
C VAL A 56 13.79 7.98 0.35
N ASP A 57 13.59 6.69 0.62
CA ASP A 57 14.41 5.91 1.53
C ASP A 57 15.10 4.75 0.79
N TRP A 58 16.41 4.87 0.63
CA TRP A 58 17.28 3.88 0.00
C TRP A 58 17.92 2.91 1.01
N GLU A 59 17.75 3.17 2.30
CA GLU A 59 18.40 2.42 3.38
C GLU A 59 17.52 1.27 3.87
N THR A 60 16.20 1.48 3.90
CA THR A 60 15.26 0.44 4.33
C THR A 60 15.45 -0.86 3.54
N ARG A 61 15.66 -1.94 4.27
CA ARG A 61 15.65 -3.32 3.77
C ARG A 61 14.59 -4.09 4.53
N THR A 62 13.73 -4.80 3.80
CA THR A 62 12.64 -5.57 4.38
C THR A 62 12.90 -7.06 4.23
N PRO A 63 12.33 -7.92 5.10
CA PRO A 63 12.42 -9.36 4.94
C PRO A 63 11.93 -9.84 3.56
N TRP A 64 10.92 -9.17 3.00
CA TRP A 64 10.47 -9.43 1.63
C TRP A 64 11.53 -9.09 0.57
N MET A 65 12.22 -7.96 0.68
CA MET A 65 13.30 -7.60 -0.25
C MET A 65 14.46 -8.60 -0.19
N GLU A 66 14.84 -9.02 1.01
CA GLU A 66 15.89 -10.02 1.23
C GLU A 66 15.48 -11.37 0.62
N LEU A 67 14.27 -11.85 0.92
CA LEU A 67 13.74 -13.10 0.34
C LEU A 67 13.74 -13.07 -1.20
N MET A 68 13.29 -11.97 -1.80
CA MET A 68 13.29 -11.85 -3.27
C MET A 68 14.73 -11.83 -3.82
N THR A 69 15.68 -11.29 -3.06
CA THR A 69 17.11 -11.31 -3.41
C THR A 69 17.64 -12.74 -3.38
N ASP A 70 17.41 -13.46 -2.28
CA ASP A 70 17.82 -14.86 -2.11
C ASP A 70 17.26 -15.78 -3.21
N ILE A 71 15.98 -15.62 -3.55
CA ILE A 71 15.34 -16.40 -4.64
C ILE A 71 16.04 -16.15 -5.97
N ARG A 72 16.40 -14.89 -6.26
CA ARG A 72 17.07 -14.51 -7.51
C ARG A 72 18.52 -14.99 -7.54
N GLU A 73 19.26 -14.86 -6.45
CA GLU A 73 20.61 -15.38 -6.33
C GLU A 73 20.63 -16.90 -6.50
N HIS A 74 19.71 -17.61 -5.85
CA HIS A 74 19.57 -19.05 -6.02
C HIS A 74 19.31 -19.44 -7.48
N TYR A 75 18.40 -18.75 -8.16
CA TYR A 75 18.12 -18.99 -9.58
C TYR A 75 19.32 -18.70 -10.48
N SER A 76 20.05 -17.61 -10.21
CA SER A 76 21.28 -17.23 -10.91
C SER A 76 22.36 -18.32 -10.80
N LEU A 77 22.57 -18.85 -9.59
CA LEU A 77 23.53 -19.91 -9.32
C LEU A 77 23.11 -21.26 -9.94
N ALA A 78 21.82 -21.55 -9.98
CA ALA A 78 21.29 -22.78 -10.57
C ALA A 78 21.33 -22.78 -12.11
N HIS A 79 21.31 -21.61 -12.74
CA HIS A 79 21.24 -21.43 -14.19
C HIS A 79 22.22 -20.37 -14.71
N PRO A 80 23.55 -20.57 -14.55
CA PRO A 80 24.56 -19.60 -14.98
C PRO A 80 24.58 -19.39 -16.50
N GLU A 81 24.08 -20.34 -17.28
CA GLU A 81 24.02 -20.29 -18.75
C GLU A 81 22.91 -19.39 -19.30
N ARG A 82 21.94 -18.98 -18.46
CA ARG A 82 20.80 -18.16 -18.88
C ARG A 82 21.12 -16.68 -18.76
N GLU A 83 20.50 -15.89 -19.63
CA GLU A 83 20.53 -14.44 -19.52
C GLU A 83 19.84 -14.01 -18.22
N GLN A 84 20.62 -13.39 -17.33
CA GLN A 84 20.15 -12.94 -16.02
C GLN A 84 19.62 -11.52 -16.14
N ALA A 85 18.38 -11.30 -15.69
CA ALA A 85 17.81 -9.95 -15.68
C ALA A 85 18.57 -9.08 -14.67
N ALA A 86 19.09 -7.94 -15.13
CA ALA A 86 19.65 -6.92 -14.23
C ALA A 86 18.52 -6.32 -13.40
N GLU A 87 18.50 -6.61 -12.09
CA GLU A 87 17.57 -5.93 -11.20
C GLU A 87 18.05 -4.51 -10.88
N SER A 88 17.14 -3.55 -10.98
CA SER A 88 17.32 -2.22 -10.42
C SER A 88 16.92 -2.21 -8.95
N VAL A 89 17.85 -1.81 -8.09
CA VAL A 89 17.56 -1.46 -6.69
C VAL A 89 16.59 -0.29 -6.70
N ALA A 90 15.55 -0.37 -5.87
CA ALA A 90 14.53 0.67 -5.74
C ALA A 90 14.38 1.09 -4.26
N PRO A 91 14.08 2.37 -3.99
CA PRO A 91 13.83 2.85 -2.64
C PRO A 91 12.39 2.56 -2.21
N VAL A 92 12.12 2.75 -0.92
CA VAL A 92 10.76 2.99 -0.43
C VAL A 92 10.48 4.48 -0.56
N VAL A 93 9.44 4.82 -1.33
CA VAL A 93 8.99 6.20 -1.54
C VAL A 93 7.79 6.48 -0.66
N TYR A 94 7.85 7.54 0.13
CA TYR A 94 6.73 8.04 0.91
C TYR A 94 6.10 9.20 0.15
N SER A 95 4.80 9.14 -0.10
CA SER A 95 4.06 10.16 -0.84
C SER A 95 2.69 10.41 -0.21
N THR A 96 2.01 11.45 -0.66
CA THR A 96 0.61 11.69 -0.28
C THR A 96 -0.33 10.73 -1.02
N LEU A 97 -1.53 10.52 -0.49
CA LEU A 97 -2.56 9.70 -1.13
C LEU A 97 -2.93 10.27 -2.51
N GLN A 98 -3.03 9.38 -3.48
CA GLN A 98 -3.50 9.69 -4.83
C GLN A 98 -4.58 8.70 -5.22
N ARG A 99 -5.41 9.08 -6.18
CA ARG A 99 -6.50 8.23 -6.66
C ARG A 99 -6.02 6.86 -7.18
N CYS A 100 -4.83 6.80 -7.80
CA CYS A 100 -4.23 5.55 -8.25
C CYS A 100 -3.80 4.61 -7.11
N HIS A 101 -3.70 5.09 -5.87
CA HIS A 101 -3.34 4.28 -4.71
C HIS A 101 -4.54 3.59 -4.07
N LEU A 102 -5.77 4.09 -4.28
CA LEU A 102 -6.96 3.70 -3.53
C LEU A 102 -7.21 2.19 -3.53
N ASP A 103 -7.17 1.53 -4.68
CA ASP A 103 -7.45 0.10 -4.77
C ASP A 103 -6.50 -0.73 -3.90
N GLN A 104 -5.20 -0.43 -3.94
CA GLN A 104 -4.19 -1.12 -3.13
C GLN A 104 -4.25 -0.72 -1.66
N VAL A 105 -4.62 0.52 -1.35
CA VAL A 105 -4.80 1.01 0.02
C VAL A 105 -6.02 0.36 0.67
N HIS A 106 -7.16 0.28 -0.02
CA HIS A 106 -8.36 -0.41 0.47
C HIS A 106 -8.09 -1.88 0.73
N ASP A 107 -7.39 -2.57 -0.19
CA ASP A 107 -6.97 -3.96 0.01
C ASP A 107 -6.03 -4.09 1.23
N LEU A 108 -5.05 -3.19 1.39
CA LEU A 108 -4.14 -3.20 2.53
C LEU A 108 -4.88 -2.99 3.86
N LEU A 109 -5.70 -1.95 3.95
CA LEU A 109 -6.46 -1.63 5.17
C LEU A 109 -7.47 -2.73 5.50
N GLY A 110 -8.15 -3.27 4.48
CA GLY A 110 -9.09 -4.37 4.61
C GLY A 110 -8.47 -5.63 5.22
N ARG A 111 -7.24 -5.95 4.81
CA ARG A 111 -6.49 -7.11 5.33
C ARG A 111 -5.95 -6.90 6.74
N VAL A 112 -5.59 -5.66 7.10
CA VAL A 112 -4.94 -5.34 8.38
C VAL A 112 -5.95 -5.09 9.49
N PHE A 113 -7.09 -4.47 9.15
CA PHE A 113 -8.11 -4.06 10.10
C PHE A 113 -9.38 -4.90 9.94
N TRP A 114 -10.29 -4.51 9.03
CA TRP A 114 -11.54 -5.20 8.72
C TRP A 114 -11.99 -4.88 7.28
N GLU A 115 -12.78 -5.76 6.68
CA GLU A 115 -13.25 -5.59 5.30
C GLU A 115 -14.16 -4.36 5.13
N GLY A 116 -14.15 -3.76 3.92
CA GLY A 116 -15.04 -2.66 3.58
C GLY A 116 -14.56 -1.27 3.99
N ILE A 117 -13.29 -1.12 4.38
CA ILE A 117 -12.68 0.21 4.60
C ILE A 117 -12.58 0.95 3.27
N ASP A 118 -13.21 2.13 3.21
CA ASP A 118 -13.13 3.09 2.12
C ASP A 118 -12.57 4.41 2.66
N VAL A 119 -11.47 4.86 2.06
CA VAL A 119 -10.78 6.12 2.41
C VAL A 119 -10.74 7.07 1.22
N THR A 120 -11.65 6.91 0.25
CA THR A 120 -11.75 7.78 -0.92
C THR A 120 -11.95 9.25 -0.54
N ASP A 121 -12.70 9.49 0.54
CA ASP A 121 -12.95 10.82 1.11
C ASP A 121 -11.67 11.53 1.56
N SER A 122 -10.62 10.78 1.95
CA SER A 122 -9.34 11.33 2.38
C SER A 122 -8.59 12.08 1.27
N LEU A 123 -9.00 11.93 0.00
CA LEU A 123 -8.49 12.73 -1.11
C LEU A 123 -8.98 14.18 -1.07
N ASP A 124 -10.14 14.44 -0.46
CA ASP A 124 -10.79 15.76 -0.49
C ASP A 124 -10.35 16.65 0.70
N TYR A 125 -9.82 16.04 1.76
CA TYR A 125 -9.52 16.71 3.04
C TYR A 125 -8.01 16.88 3.27
N THR A 126 -7.33 17.68 2.44
CA THR A 126 -5.89 18.02 2.56
C THR A 126 -4.99 16.78 2.70
N PRO A 127 -5.00 15.88 1.69
CA PRO A 127 -4.22 14.64 1.73
C PRO A 127 -2.73 14.88 1.99
N GLU A 128 -2.20 16.03 1.57
CA GLU A 128 -0.81 16.44 1.76
C GLU A 128 -0.38 16.61 3.23
N LYS A 129 -1.33 16.76 4.16
CA LYS A 129 -1.07 16.82 5.61
C LYS A 129 -1.58 15.60 6.36
N CYS A 130 -2.61 14.95 5.83
CA CYS A 130 -3.33 13.91 6.55
C CYS A 130 -2.98 12.49 6.12
N THR A 131 -2.30 12.31 4.98
CA THR A 131 -2.04 10.98 4.43
C THR A 131 -0.57 10.76 4.12
N ILE A 132 -0.07 9.58 4.45
CA ILE A 132 1.22 9.08 4.00
C ILE A 132 1.01 7.69 3.41
N VAL A 133 1.51 7.48 2.20
CA VAL A 133 1.50 6.21 1.50
C VAL A 133 2.95 5.82 1.22
N ALA A 134 3.36 4.64 1.70
CA ALA A 134 4.68 4.07 1.46
C ALA A 134 4.59 3.10 0.27
N MET A 135 5.46 3.30 -0.71
CA MET A 135 5.50 2.56 -1.97
C MET A 135 6.88 1.95 -2.20
N TYR A 136 6.92 0.71 -2.64
CA TYR A 136 8.11 0.12 -3.24
C TYR A 136 7.81 -0.22 -4.69
N LYS A 137 8.51 0.44 -5.63
CA LYS A 137 8.16 0.38 -7.06
C LYS A 137 6.70 0.82 -7.25
N GLN A 138 5.81 -0.04 -7.74
CA GLN A 138 4.37 0.25 -7.89
C GLN A 138 3.50 -0.38 -6.79
N LEU A 139 4.13 -0.99 -5.79
CA LEU A 139 3.45 -1.71 -4.72
C LEU A 139 3.26 -0.81 -3.50
N ILE A 140 2.01 -0.68 -3.03
CA ILE A 140 1.73 -0.07 -1.73
C ILE A 140 2.14 -1.05 -0.63
N VAL A 141 3.08 -0.62 0.20
CA VAL A 141 3.64 -1.40 1.31
C VAL A 141 3.26 -0.84 2.67
N GLY A 142 2.73 0.38 2.73
CA GLY A 142 2.19 0.96 3.95
C GLY A 142 1.29 2.14 3.67
N ALA A 143 0.39 2.42 4.59
CA ALA A 143 -0.46 3.60 4.54
C ALA A 143 -0.79 4.10 5.95
N ALA A 144 -0.84 5.42 6.11
CA ALA A 144 -1.14 6.08 7.37
C ALA A 144 -2.04 7.30 7.15
N PHE A 145 -3.06 7.45 8.00
CA PHE A 145 -4.15 8.41 7.84
C PHE A 145 -4.45 9.15 9.15
N LEU A 146 -4.58 10.47 9.05
CA LEU A 146 -5.21 11.33 10.04
C LEU A 146 -6.62 11.68 9.59
N SER A 147 -7.57 11.77 10.53
CA SER A 147 -8.97 12.12 10.21
C SER A 147 -9.10 13.52 9.61
N SER A 148 -8.43 14.51 10.21
CA SER A 148 -8.35 15.85 9.63
C SER A 148 -7.17 16.64 10.20
N PRO A 149 -6.83 17.81 9.63
CA PRO A 149 -5.80 18.70 10.20
C PRO A 149 -6.24 19.39 11.50
N GLN A 150 -7.55 19.43 11.77
CA GLN A 150 -8.12 20.04 12.97
C GLN A 150 -8.21 19.01 14.10
N GLU A 151 -8.73 17.84 13.76
CA GLU A 151 -8.82 16.66 14.60
C GLU A 151 -7.73 15.66 14.16
N THR A 152 -6.55 15.87 14.72
CA THR A 152 -5.34 15.06 14.48
C THR A 152 -5.42 13.69 15.13
N TYR A 153 -6.45 12.92 14.76
CA TYR A 153 -6.67 11.54 15.15
C TYR A 153 -6.11 10.58 14.09
N ILE A 154 -5.17 9.70 14.46
CA ILE A 154 -4.67 8.67 13.54
C ILE A 154 -5.76 7.61 13.40
N THR A 155 -6.35 7.57 12.21
CA THR A 155 -7.44 6.64 11.88
C THR A 155 -6.85 5.28 11.51
N TYR A 156 -5.81 5.27 10.68
CA TYR A 156 -5.17 4.06 10.20
C TYR A 156 -3.65 4.22 10.19
N LEU A 157 -2.94 3.15 10.57
CA LEU A 157 -1.50 2.99 10.36
C LEU A 157 -1.25 1.51 10.06
N ALA A 158 -0.97 1.20 8.81
CA ALA A 158 -0.81 -0.16 8.32
C ALA A 158 0.50 -0.32 7.56
N VAL A 159 1.13 -1.47 7.75
CA VAL A 159 2.25 -1.95 6.94
C VAL A 159 1.88 -3.34 6.42
N ARG A 160 2.17 -3.60 5.14
CA ARG A 160 1.92 -4.88 4.50
C ARG A 160 2.71 -5.99 5.21
N SER A 161 2.11 -7.16 5.40
CA SER A 161 2.79 -8.31 6.00
C SER A 161 4.03 -8.70 5.18
N GLY A 162 5.14 -9.02 5.84
CA GLY A 162 6.44 -9.27 5.22
C GLY A 162 7.26 -8.00 4.96
N TRP A 163 6.65 -6.83 5.15
CA TRP A 163 7.30 -5.51 5.16
C TRP A 163 7.42 -4.93 6.56
N ASP A 164 6.92 -5.62 7.58
CA ASP A 164 7.10 -5.27 8.98
C ASP A 164 8.57 -5.37 9.43
N ASN A 165 8.86 -4.89 10.64
CA ASN A 165 10.21 -4.84 11.24
C ASN A 165 11.27 -4.03 10.45
N SER A 166 10.84 -3.21 9.48
CA SER A 166 11.72 -2.44 8.59
C SER A 166 11.64 -0.92 8.79
N GLN A 167 11.14 -0.47 9.96
CA GLN A 167 10.90 0.95 10.29
C GLN A 167 9.93 1.72 9.38
N ILE A 168 9.27 1.10 8.38
CA ILE A 168 8.28 1.80 7.54
C ILE A 168 7.19 2.49 8.37
N ALA A 169 6.62 1.80 9.38
CA ALA A 169 5.63 2.40 10.27
C ALA A 169 6.19 3.60 11.06
N THR A 170 7.45 3.51 11.50
CA THR A 170 8.17 4.59 12.18
C THR A 170 8.31 5.79 11.24
N SER A 171 8.75 5.59 10.01
CA SER A 171 8.93 6.65 9.02
C SER A 171 7.59 7.31 8.65
N MET A 172 6.54 6.52 8.40
CA MET A 172 5.20 7.08 8.13
C MET A 172 4.69 7.94 9.29
N LEU A 173 4.80 7.44 10.53
CA LEU A 173 4.37 8.17 11.71
C LEU A 173 5.20 9.44 11.93
N TYR A 174 6.51 9.38 11.72
CA TYR A 174 7.40 10.54 11.76
C TYR A 174 6.96 11.62 10.76
N HIS A 175 6.68 11.24 9.51
CA HIS A 175 6.24 12.18 8.50
C HIS A 175 4.88 12.80 8.84
N LEU A 176 3.89 12.01 9.28
CA LEU A 176 2.58 12.53 9.73
C LEU A 176 2.72 13.56 10.87
N ILE A 177 3.54 13.28 11.87
CA ILE A 177 3.78 14.20 13.00
C ILE A 177 4.49 15.47 12.53
N SER A 178 5.42 15.33 11.58
CA SER A 178 6.21 16.46 11.06
C SER A 178 5.37 17.41 10.20
N LEU A 179 4.40 16.88 9.46
CA LEU A 179 3.46 17.66 8.65
C LEU A 179 2.41 18.43 9.48
N ASN A 180 2.23 18.05 10.75
CA ASN A 180 1.26 18.65 11.67
C ASN A 180 1.96 19.22 12.93
N PRO A 181 2.78 20.28 12.79
CA PRO A 181 3.46 20.88 13.93
C PRO A 181 2.47 21.57 14.89
N HIS A 182 2.82 21.61 16.17
CA HIS A 182 2.03 22.26 17.25
C HIS A 182 0.59 21.74 17.40
N LYS A 183 0.33 20.50 16.97
CA LYS A 183 -0.94 19.81 17.15
C LYS A 183 -0.74 18.55 17.97
N ASP A 184 -1.63 18.35 18.93
CA ASP A 184 -1.66 17.12 19.70
C ASP A 184 -2.24 16.00 18.85
N ILE A 185 -1.56 14.88 18.76
CA ILE A 185 -2.00 13.76 17.95
C ILE A 185 -2.59 12.68 18.86
N THR A 186 -3.74 12.14 18.49
CA THR A 186 -4.44 11.12 19.28
C THR A 186 -4.69 9.87 18.46
N LEU A 187 -4.85 8.73 19.12
CA LEU A 187 -5.24 7.47 18.46
C LEU A 187 -5.83 6.48 19.46
N HIS A 188 -6.61 5.53 18.95
CA HIS A 188 -6.99 4.33 19.70
C HIS A 188 -6.19 3.13 19.20
N VAL A 189 -5.78 2.28 20.14
CA VAL A 189 -5.03 1.07 19.84
C VAL A 189 -5.49 -0.05 20.76
N SER A 190 -5.68 -1.23 20.20
CA SER A 190 -6.02 -2.43 20.99
C SER A 190 -4.90 -2.75 21.98
N ILE A 191 -5.28 -3.15 23.20
CA ILE A 191 -4.35 -3.40 24.31
C ILE A 191 -3.26 -4.42 23.96
N ASN A 192 -3.59 -5.43 23.15
CA ASN A 192 -2.64 -6.48 22.76
C ASN A 192 -1.97 -6.21 21.41
N ASN A 193 -2.11 -5.01 20.85
CA ASN A 193 -1.46 -4.66 19.60
C ASN A 193 0.04 -4.35 19.83
N PRO A 194 0.96 -5.02 19.12
CA PRO A 194 2.41 -4.78 19.28
C PRO A 194 2.84 -3.35 18.91
N ALA A 195 2.02 -2.61 18.14
CA ALA A 195 2.27 -1.21 17.80
C ALA A 195 2.31 -0.28 19.04
N MET A 196 1.82 -0.72 20.21
CA MET A 196 1.98 0.01 21.47
C MET A 196 3.43 0.44 21.74
N LEU A 197 4.41 -0.42 21.41
CA LEU A 197 5.83 -0.11 21.56
C LEU A 197 6.28 1.02 20.62
N LEU A 198 5.78 1.01 19.38
CA LEU A 198 6.06 2.07 18.41
C LEU A 198 5.56 3.42 18.94
N TYR A 199 4.29 3.48 19.36
CA TYR A 199 3.70 4.72 19.87
C TYR A 199 4.43 5.23 21.12
N ASN A 200 4.78 4.33 22.04
CA ASN A 200 5.55 4.72 23.23
C ASN A 200 6.92 5.31 22.88
N ARG A 201 7.63 4.78 21.86
CA ARG A 201 8.92 5.35 21.40
C ARG A 201 8.78 6.76 20.84
N PHE A 202 7.65 7.09 20.22
CA PHE A 202 7.34 8.46 19.80
C PHE A 202 6.90 9.37 20.95
N GLY A 203 6.72 8.84 22.16
CA GLY A 203 6.33 9.61 23.34
C GLY A 203 4.83 9.71 23.57
N PHE A 204 4.00 8.95 22.84
CA PHE A 204 2.57 8.86 23.13
C PHE A 204 2.34 8.36 24.57
N LYS A 205 1.36 8.96 25.25
CA LYS A 205 0.93 8.57 26.60
C LYS A 205 -0.50 8.09 26.57
N ALA A 206 -0.77 7.02 27.31
CA ALA A 206 -2.14 6.55 27.51
C ALA A 206 -2.87 7.54 28.42
N GLU A 207 -4.00 8.06 27.95
CA GLU A 207 -4.86 8.95 28.73
C GLU A 207 -6.09 8.20 29.28
N GLU A 208 -6.67 7.28 28.49
CA GLU A 208 -7.91 6.60 28.86
C GLU A 208 -7.89 5.12 28.44
N PHE A 209 -8.61 4.28 29.20
CA PHE A 209 -8.89 2.88 28.89
C PHE A 209 -10.36 2.73 28.51
N ILE A 210 -10.64 2.18 27.33
CA ILE A 210 -11.98 2.08 26.78
C ILE A 210 -12.36 0.61 26.60
N VAL A 211 -13.42 0.20 27.30
CA VAL A 211 -13.98 -1.16 27.21
C VAL A 211 -14.82 -1.28 25.94
N GLY A 212 -14.67 -2.38 25.21
CA GLY A 212 -15.53 -2.72 24.07
C GLY A 212 -15.35 -1.85 22.82
N PHE A 213 -14.30 -1.02 22.74
CA PHE A 213 -14.07 -0.09 21.61
C PHE A 213 -14.15 -0.77 20.23
N TYR A 214 -13.65 -2.00 20.11
CA TYR A 214 -13.63 -2.75 18.85
C TYR A 214 -14.74 -3.81 18.74
N GLU A 215 -15.77 -3.79 19.60
CA GLU A 215 -16.84 -4.82 19.60
C GLU A 215 -17.60 -4.92 18.29
N ASP A 216 -17.87 -3.78 17.66
CA ASP A 216 -18.65 -3.70 16.41
C ASP A 216 -17.81 -3.97 15.16
N TYR A 217 -16.48 -3.94 15.28
CA TYR A 217 -15.54 -4.07 14.15
C TYR A 217 -14.88 -5.43 14.07
N LEU A 218 -14.65 -6.09 15.22
CA LEU A 218 -13.99 -7.38 15.29
C LEU A 218 -14.99 -8.52 15.41
N ASP A 219 -14.73 -9.59 14.65
CA ASP A 219 -15.46 -10.84 14.80
C ASP A 219 -15.49 -11.31 16.25
N ALA A 220 -16.62 -11.89 16.67
CA ALA A 220 -16.78 -12.43 18.02
C ALA A 220 -15.75 -13.53 18.38
N LYS A 221 -15.12 -14.15 17.38
CA LYS A 221 -14.08 -15.18 17.52
C LYS A 221 -12.66 -14.63 17.37
N SER A 222 -12.49 -13.33 17.16
CA SER A 222 -11.16 -12.72 16.99
C SER A 222 -10.33 -12.91 18.27
N PRO A 223 -9.04 -13.30 18.16
CA PRO A 223 -8.14 -13.37 19.31
C PRO A 223 -7.68 -11.98 19.79
N GLN A 224 -8.01 -10.90 19.05
CA GLN A 224 -7.63 -9.55 19.41
C GLN A 224 -8.48 -9.01 20.57
N SER A 225 -7.87 -8.16 21.41
CA SER A 225 -8.61 -7.52 22.50
C SER A 225 -9.59 -6.49 21.93
N LYS A 226 -10.84 -6.56 22.36
CA LYS A 226 -11.87 -5.59 21.98
C LYS A 226 -11.74 -4.25 22.71
N ASN A 227 -10.96 -4.21 23.77
CA ASN A 227 -10.70 -3.01 24.55
C ASN A 227 -9.51 -2.24 23.96
N ALA A 228 -9.50 -0.92 24.12
CA ALA A 228 -8.50 -0.03 23.56
C ALA A 228 -7.92 0.94 24.59
N PHE A 229 -6.68 1.38 24.36
CA PHE A 229 -6.14 2.58 24.98
C PHE A 229 -6.31 3.77 24.05
N ARG A 230 -6.76 4.89 24.61
CA ARG A 230 -6.64 6.19 23.96
C ARG A 230 -5.26 6.76 24.27
N LEU A 231 -4.45 6.95 23.24
CA LEU A 231 -3.13 7.55 23.36
C LEU A 231 -3.14 9.00 22.86
N ARG A 232 -2.28 9.84 23.45
CA ARG A 232 -2.02 11.21 23.00
C ARG A 232 -0.53 11.51 22.98
N LEU A 233 -0.07 12.10 21.89
CA LEU A 233 1.21 12.77 21.77
C LEU A 233 0.98 14.26 21.93
N ARG A 234 1.49 14.84 23.03
CA ARG A 234 1.40 16.28 23.29
C ARG A 234 2.53 17.03 22.60
N ARG A 235 2.20 18.07 21.83
CA ARG A 235 3.15 18.91 21.10
C ARG A 235 3.01 20.34 21.62
N TRP A 236 4.05 20.81 22.30
CA TRP A 236 4.15 22.16 22.84
C TRP A 236 4.57 23.16 21.76
#